data_AF-A0A8T7HVT2-F1
#
_entry.id   AF-A0A8T7HVT2-F1
#
_cell.length_a   1.000
_cell.length_b   1.000
_cell.length_c   1.000
_cell.angle_alpha   90.00
_cell.angle_beta   90.00
_cell.angle_gamma   90.00
#
_symmetry.space_group_name_H-M   'P 1'
#
loop_
_entity.id
_entity.type
_entity.pdbx_description
1 polymer ?
#
loop_
_entity_poly.entity_id
_entity_poly.type
_entity_poly.pdbx_seq_one_letter_code
_entity_poly.pdbx_strand_id
1 'polypeptide(L)'
;MKTSIHVWLTGLALSISPMIQADITLQGDDELVNTQTQGQQYFPRTAAAANGNFVISYNESNAGINNSYIKLFDNSGQTIRQLNFAGGTTSFSINDVAMNAYGQFAAVFSDSDNAYVQLYNADGSPRFGQFIRLNTDQTQRYFADSVAINDSGDVTVTWRGQSRTQYKVELYTRQLQFAGYWISNPVKIANDPYPGAIYQSSDVAMQANGDFVIAWTALVNNKVRAYKKDFYRGAAVKRNSTKVYDTSSVYVQGTVNVTQHPSNGDYYIAWSQLNTGYGSGNYWRVMARKYRASGSSTGGLIQVNETTSMWQPNIDALFDDAGLFVAWSAYINSDYDVYAKSYTPQGSIKSATTQLNRYTSSNQDFVQITRLGGNQLMATWVSNGQDGDGRGVYRQGLQD
;
A
#
# COMPACT_ATOMS: atom_id res chain seq x y z
N MET A 1 78.78 -18.09 -8.46
CA MET A 1 77.92 -18.18 -7.26
C MET A 1 77.30 -16.81 -7.02
N LYS A 2 75.95 -16.76 -6.96
CA LYS A 2 75.04 -15.76 -6.35
C LYS A 2 73.81 -15.58 -7.26
N THR A 3 72.83 -16.46 -7.09
CA THR A 3 71.56 -16.24 -6.36
C THR A 3 70.58 -15.33 -7.11
N SER A 4 69.63 -15.99 -7.79
CA SER A 4 68.39 -15.42 -8.28
C SER A 4 67.47 -15.06 -7.11
N ILE A 5 66.87 -13.88 -7.13
CA ILE A 5 65.71 -13.52 -6.31
C ILE A 5 64.57 -13.25 -7.29
N HIS A 6 63.55 -14.11 -7.27
CA HIS A 6 62.26 -13.84 -7.90
C HIS A 6 61.39 -13.10 -6.88
N VAL A 7 61.06 -11.84 -7.17
CA VAL A 7 60.04 -11.09 -6.43
C VAL A 7 58.72 -11.30 -7.18
N TRP A 8 57.79 -12.00 -6.55
CA TRP A 8 56.40 -12.03 -6.99
C TRP A 8 55.73 -10.75 -6.48
N LEU A 9 55.44 -9.80 -7.37
CA LEU A 9 54.45 -8.77 -7.06
C LEU A 9 53.07 -9.42 -7.16
N THR A 10 52.49 -9.75 -6.02
CA THR A 10 51.06 -10.00 -5.92
C THR A 10 50.34 -8.67 -6.14
N GLY A 11 49.66 -8.56 -7.28
CA GLY A 11 48.74 -7.45 -7.52
C GLY A 11 47.61 -7.50 -6.50
N LEU A 12 47.67 -6.64 -5.48
CA LEU A 12 46.51 -6.25 -4.71
C LEU A 12 45.57 -5.48 -5.65
N ALA A 13 44.59 -6.17 -6.21
CA ALA A 13 43.40 -5.50 -6.73
C ALA A 13 42.63 -4.95 -5.52
N LEU A 14 42.94 -3.71 -5.13
CA LEU A 14 42.03 -2.90 -4.34
C LEU A 14 40.78 -2.67 -5.18
N SER A 15 39.73 -3.46 -4.96
CA SER A 15 38.39 -3.12 -5.44
C SER A 15 37.89 -1.94 -4.61
N ILE A 16 38.24 -0.73 -5.02
CA ILE A 16 37.47 0.45 -4.69
C ILE A 16 36.18 0.37 -5.49
N SER A 17 35.15 -0.25 -4.90
CA SER A 17 33.77 -0.06 -5.35
C SER A 17 33.34 1.33 -4.90
N PRO A 18 33.05 2.29 -5.80
CA PRO A 18 32.30 3.45 -5.40
C PRO A 18 30.85 3.00 -5.24
N MET A 19 30.47 2.60 -4.03
CA MET A 19 29.07 2.58 -3.63
C MET A 19 28.60 4.04 -3.57
N ILE A 20 28.18 4.60 -4.69
CA ILE A 20 27.20 5.69 -4.63
C ILE A 20 25.88 4.97 -4.34
N GLN A 21 25.61 4.76 -3.07
CA GLN A 21 24.26 4.44 -2.62
C GLN A 21 23.43 5.70 -2.90
N ALA A 22 22.41 5.59 -3.77
CA ALA A 22 21.54 6.73 -4.02
C ALA A 22 20.72 6.93 -2.75
N ASP A 23 20.80 8.11 -2.13
CA ASP A 23 20.09 8.39 -0.90
C ASP A 23 18.71 8.98 -1.18
N ILE A 24 17.70 8.47 -0.46
CA ILE A 24 16.38 9.08 -0.42
C ILE A 24 16.54 10.44 0.26
N THR A 25 16.19 11.51 -0.44
CA THR A 25 16.35 12.90 0.04
C THR A 25 15.00 13.54 0.33
N LEU A 26 14.84 14.11 1.53
CA LEU A 26 13.64 14.85 1.94
C LEU A 26 13.62 16.27 1.32
N GLN A 27 12.50 16.64 0.70
CA GLN A 27 12.26 17.94 0.07
C GLN A 27 11.38 18.83 0.96
N GLY A 28 11.97 19.79 1.68
CA GLY A 28 11.20 20.67 2.60
C GLY A 28 10.88 20.01 3.94
N ASP A 29 10.01 20.64 4.74
CA ASP A 29 9.53 20.18 6.05
C ASP A 29 8.25 19.32 5.95
N ASP A 30 7.88 18.66 7.06
CA ASP A 30 6.61 17.95 7.18
C ASP A 30 5.43 18.93 7.00
N GLU A 31 4.55 18.70 6.03
CA GLU A 31 3.42 19.57 5.72
C GLU A 31 2.08 18.96 6.21
N LEU A 32 1.28 19.75 6.94
CA LEU A 32 -0.05 19.35 7.39
C LEU A 32 -1.04 19.23 6.21
N VAL A 33 -1.76 18.12 6.14
CA VAL A 33 -2.73 17.81 5.10
C VAL A 33 -4.16 18.15 5.52
N ASN A 34 -4.59 17.81 6.74
CA ASN A 34 -5.94 18.13 7.21
C ASN A 34 -6.13 19.64 7.39
N THR A 35 -7.31 20.14 7.02
CA THR A 35 -7.64 21.60 7.15
C THR A 35 -7.96 21.98 8.59
N GLN A 36 -8.61 21.07 9.31
CA GLN A 36 -8.99 21.26 10.71
C GLN A 36 -8.10 20.36 11.55
N THR A 37 -7.56 20.90 12.62
CA THR A 37 -6.73 20.16 13.58
C THR A 37 -7.56 19.53 14.69
N GLN A 38 -8.86 19.86 14.80
CA GLN A 38 -9.70 19.31 15.86
C GLN A 38 -9.99 17.82 15.65
N GLY A 39 -9.83 17.04 16.72
CA GLY A 39 -10.20 15.63 16.74
C GLY A 39 -9.06 14.69 16.37
N GLN A 40 -9.36 13.66 15.57
CA GLN A 40 -8.40 12.61 15.20
C GLN A 40 -8.53 12.33 13.71
N GLN A 41 -7.47 12.54 12.94
CA GLN A 41 -7.37 12.14 11.55
C GLN A 41 -6.50 10.88 11.40
N TYR A 42 -6.95 9.93 10.59
CA TYR A 42 -6.35 8.60 10.52
C TYR A 42 -6.50 7.92 9.14
N PHE A 43 -5.65 6.91 8.93
CA PHE A 43 -5.58 6.05 7.74
C PHE A 43 -5.51 6.84 6.42
N PRO A 44 -4.46 7.63 6.18
CA PRO A 44 -4.29 8.28 4.91
C PRO A 44 -4.14 7.24 3.80
N ARG A 45 -4.57 7.62 2.59
CA ARG A 45 -4.32 6.90 1.33
C ARG A 45 -3.94 7.93 0.28
N THR A 46 -3.02 7.58 -0.60
CA THR A 46 -2.52 8.52 -1.60
C THR A 46 -2.33 7.88 -2.97
N ALA A 47 -2.59 8.66 -4.02
CA ALA A 47 -2.35 8.27 -5.39
C ALA A 47 -2.03 9.52 -6.21
N ALA A 48 -1.23 9.36 -7.27
CA ALA A 48 -0.78 10.46 -8.10
C ALA A 48 -0.91 10.15 -9.60
N ALA A 49 -1.03 11.21 -10.38
CA ALA A 49 -1.01 11.19 -11.83
C ALA A 49 0.40 11.47 -12.37
N ALA A 50 0.60 11.20 -13.66
CA ALA A 50 1.89 11.38 -14.31
C ALA A 50 2.33 12.86 -14.41
N ASN A 51 1.40 13.81 -14.28
CA ASN A 51 1.68 15.24 -14.25
C ASN A 51 2.07 15.76 -12.85
N GLY A 52 2.11 14.90 -11.85
CA GLY A 52 2.42 15.23 -10.46
C GLY A 52 1.24 15.74 -9.64
N ASN A 53 0.02 15.83 -10.19
CA ASN A 53 -1.17 16.04 -9.37
C ASN A 53 -1.44 14.79 -8.54
N PHE A 54 -1.97 14.95 -7.33
CA PHE A 54 -2.17 13.82 -6.43
C PHE A 54 -3.38 14.01 -5.53
N VAL A 55 -3.89 12.90 -5.02
CA VAL A 55 -4.92 12.87 -3.98
C VAL A 55 -4.35 12.34 -2.68
N ILE A 56 -4.86 12.88 -1.58
CA ILE A 56 -4.72 12.30 -0.24
C ILE A 56 -6.12 12.19 0.34
N SER A 57 -6.54 10.98 0.70
CA SER A 57 -7.75 10.77 1.49
C SER A 57 -7.41 10.50 2.94
N TYR A 58 -8.30 10.85 3.86
CA TYR A 58 -8.17 10.50 5.27
C TYR A 58 -9.56 10.42 5.92
N ASN A 59 -9.64 9.64 7.00
CA ASN A 59 -10.82 9.56 7.86
C ASN A 59 -10.61 10.47 9.08
N GLU A 60 -11.69 10.99 9.64
CA GLU A 60 -11.69 11.89 10.79
C GLU A 60 -12.73 11.45 11.80
N SER A 61 -12.38 11.51 13.08
CA SER A 61 -13.29 11.39 14.22
C SER A 61 -13.16 12.63 15.09
N ASN A 62 -14.21 13.45 15.15
CA ASN A 62 -14.27 14.63 16.01
C ASN A 62 -15.56 14.61 16.83
N ALA A 63 -15.44 14.62 18.16
CA ALA A 63 -16.57 14.61 19.10
C ALA A 63 -17.65 13.53 18.79
N GLY A 64 -17.23 12.34 18.34
CA GLY A 64 -18.12 11.24 17.98
C GLY A 64 -18.73 11.32 16.58
N ILE A 65 -18.39 12.35 15.80
CA ILE A 65 -18.76 12.51 14.40
C ILE A 65 -17.62 11.95 13.55
N ASN A 66 -17.95 10.99 12.68
CA ASN A 66 -17.00 10.42 11.72
C ASN A 66 -17.23 11.00 10.33
N ASN A 67 -16.19 11.58 9.76
CA ASN A 67 -16.16 12.13 8.41
C ASN A 67 -15.04 11.47 7.61
N SER A 68 -15.13 11.53 6.30
CA SER A 68 -14.01 11.19 5.42
C SER A 68 -13.78 12.30 4.41
N TYR A 69 -12.52 12.49 4.01
CA TYR A 69 -12.13 13.53 3.09
C TYR A 69 -11.26 12.97 1.98
N ILE A 70 -11.35 13.58 0.80
CA ILE A 70 -10.35 13.46 -0.26
C ILE A 70 -9.91 14.87 -0.62
N LYS A 71 -8.62 15.15 -0.48
CA LYS A 71 -8.01 16.37 -0.99
C LYS A 71 -7.26 16.08 -2.27
N LEU A 72 -7.56 16.85 -3.30
CA LEU A 72 -6.86 16.87 -4.58
C LEU A 72 -5.91 18.06 -4.60
N PHE A 73 -4.66 17.79 -4.96
CA PHE A 73 -3.58 18.77 -5.05
C PHE A 73 -3.03 18.83 -6.47
N ASP A 74 -2.55 20.02 -6.85
CA ASP A 74 -1.72 20.16 -8.04
C ASP A 74 -0.27 19.73 -7.76
N ASN A 75 0.54 19.68 -8.81
CA ASN A 75 1.95 19.30 -8.72
C ASN A 75 2.86 20.28 -7.96
N SER A 76 2.35 21.47 -7.60
CA SER A 76 3.02 22.40 -6.71
C SER A 76 2.63 22.20 -5.24
N GLY A 77 1.73 21.26 -4.97
CA GLY A 77 1.21 20.96 -3.64
C GLY A 77 0.04 21.86 -3.21
N GLN A 78 -0.49 22.72 -4.09
CA GLN A 78 -1.65 23.57 -3.79
C GLN A 78 -2.94 22.76 -3.89
N THR A 79 -3.92 23.06 -3.03
CA THR A 79 -5.21 22.35 -3.04
C THR A 79 -6.06 22.80 -4.23
N ILE A 80 -6.43 21.87 -5.09
CA ILE A 80 -7.40 22.07 -6.18
C ILE A 80 -8.83 21.94 -5.64
N ARG A 81 -9.09 20.88 -4.87
CA ARG A 81 -10.42 20.54 -4.37
C ARG A 81 -10.33 19.74 -3.08
N GLN A 82 -11.26 19.99 -2.15
CA GLN A 82 -11.54 19.09 -1.04
C GLN A 82 -12.96 18.53 -1.19
N LEU A 83 -13.05 17.21 -1.16
CA LEU A 83 -14.31 16.48 -1.13
C LEU A 83 -14.55 16.04 0.31
N ASN A 84 -15.79 16.21 0.77
CA ASN A 84 -16.21 15.83 2.11
C ASN A 84 -17.32 14.78 2.01
N PHE A 85 -17.14 13.67 2.70
CA PHE A 85 -18.11 12.61 2.89
C PHE A 85 -18.59 12.68 4.33
N ALA A 86 -19.33 13.75 4.61
CA ALA A 86 -19.91 14.07 5.90
C ALA A 86 -21.35 14.54 5.69
N GLY A 87 -22.21 14.28 6.68
CA GLY A 87 -23.49 14.98 6.80
C GLY A 87 -24.69 14.19 6.29
N GLY A 88 -25.10 13.21 7.08
CA GLY A 88 -26.35 12.48 6.95
C GLY A 88 -26.53 11.53 8.15
N THR A 89 -27.48 10.60 8.07
CA THR A 89 -27.60 9.49 9.04
C THR A 89 -26.56 8.38 8.82
N THR A 90 -25.78 8.46 7.73
CA THR A 90 -24.83 7.43 7.29
C THR A 90 -23.42 7.99 7.27
N SER A 91 -22.54 7.42 8.09
CA SER A 91 -21.10 7.69 8.07
C SER A 91 -20.41 6.78 7.06
N PHE A 92 -19.57 7.36 6.20
CA PHE A 92 -18.72 6.62 5.30
C PHE A 92 -17.28 6.65 5.78
N SER A 93 -16.58 5.53 5.65
CA SER A 93 -15.13 5.43 5.85
C SER A 93 -14.45 5.13 4.53
N ILE A 94 -13.48 5.96 4.14
CA ILE A 94 -12.65 5.71 2.94
C ILE A 94 -11.62 4.65 3.27
N ASN A 95 -11.54 3.64 2.41
CA ASN A 95 -10.64 2.51 2.54
C ASN A 95 -9.41 2.65 1.65
N ASP A 96 -9.58 3.17 0.43
CA ASP A 96 -8.50 3.30 -0.56
C ASP A 96 -8.82 4.30 -1.69
N VAL A 97 -7.77 4.83 -2.32
CA VAL A 97 -7.85 5.70 -3.51
C VAL A 97 -6.79 5.30 -4.53
N ALA A 98 -7.14 5.34 -5.82
CA ALA A 98 -6.20 5.12 -6.92
C ALA A 98 -6.44 6.14 -8.03
N MET A 99 -5.37 6.55 -8.72
CA MET A 99 -5.38 7.58 -9.76
C MET A 99 -4.61 7.07 -10.98
N ASN A 100 -5.13 7.36 -12.17
CA ASN A 100 -4.44 7.05 -13.43
C ASN A 100 -3.55 8.21 -13.89
N ALA A 101 -2.75 7.99 -14.94
CA ALA A 101 -1.81 8.98 -15.45
C ALA A 101 -2.45 10.32 -15.85
N TYR A 102 -3.77 10.34 -16.12
CA TYR A 102 -4.53 11.51 -16.56
C TYR A 102 -5.20 12.28 -15.40
N GLY A 103 -5.01 11.86 -14.15
CA GLY A 103 -5.61 12.50 -12.98
C GLY A 103 -7.03 12.03 -12.65
N GLN A 104 -7.62 11.13 -13.44
CA GLN A 104 -8.88 10.51 -13.06
C GLN A 104 -8.63 9.54 -11.91
N PHE A 105 -9.49 9.55 -10.91
CA PHE A 105 -9.29 8.72 -9.73
C PHE A 105 -10.56 8.01 -9.29
N ALA A 106 -10.37 6.91 -8.57
CA ALA A 106 -11.41 6.14 -7.93
C ALA A 106 -11.16 6.12 -6.42
N ALA A 107 -12.24 6.20 -5.65
CA ALA A 107 -12.20 6.01 -4.20
C ALA A 107 -13.16 4.90 -3.82
N VAL A 108 -12.73 4.01 -2.94
CA VAL A 108 -13.59 2.98 -2.34
C VAL A 108 -13.81 3.27 -0.87
N PHE A 109 -15.04 3.08 -0.43
CA PHE A 109 -15.47 3.41 0.92
C PHE A 109 -16.63 2.51 1.34
N SER A 110 -16.90 2.50 2.64
CA SER A 110 -17.92 1.64 3.25
C SER A 110 -18.83 2.45 4.17
N ASP A 111 -20.12 2.11 4.18
CA ASP A 111 -21.01 2.45 5.31
C ASP A 111 -21.10 1.27 6.29
N SER A 112 -22.13 1.24 7.15
CA SER A 112 -22.33 0.15 8.12
C SER A 112 -22.55 -1.23 7.50
N ASP A 113 -23.03 -1.29 6.26
CA ASP A 113 -23.52 -2.52 5.66
C ASP A 113 -23.10 -2.71 4.19
N ASN A 114 -22.61 -1.69 3.50
CA ASN A 114 -22.34 -1.72 2.07
C ASN A 114 -20.95 -1.16 1.74
N ALA A 115 -20.38 -1.72 0.68
CA ALA A 115 -19.15 -1.26 0.06
C ALA A 115 -19.48 -0.52 -1.25
N TYR A 116 -18.78 0.56 -1.51
CA TYR A 116 -19.00 1.43 -2.66
C TYR A 116 -17.69 1.79 -3.36
N VAL A 117 -17.83 2.19 -4.62
CA VAL A 117 -16.81 2.94 -5.36
C VAL A 117 -17.43 4.22 -5.91
N GLN A 118 -16.65 5.30 -5.93
CA GLN A 118 -16.97 6.52 -6.65
C GLN A 118 -15.81 6.89 -7.57
N LEU A 119 -16.15 7.29 -8.79
CA LEU A 119 -15.19 7.71 -9.81
C LEU A 119 -15.22 9.23 -9.93
N TYR A 120 -14.04 9.82 -10.16
CA TYR A 120 -13.85 11.26 -10.20
C TYR A 120 -13.07 11.65 -11.45
N ASN A 121 -13.52 12.73 -12.09
CA ASN A 121 -12.74 13.37 -13.15
C ASN A 121 -11.48 14.03 -12.57
N ALA A 122 -10.55 14.44 -13.44
CA ALA A 122 -9.26 15.02 -13.02
C ALA A 122 -9.35 16.33 -12.22
N ASP A 123 -10.49 17.03 -12.29
CA ASP A 123 -10.79 18.21 -11.47
C ASP A 123 -11.42 17.88 -10.10
N GLY A 124 -11.55 16.58 -9.80
CA GLY A 124 -12.18 16.05 -8.60
C GLY A 124 -13.71 16.13 -8.59
N SER A 125 -14.35 16.49 -9.70
CA SER A 125 -15.81 16.38 -9.81
C SER A 125 -16.23 14.90 -9.88
N PRO A 126 -17.32 14.50 -9.19
CA PRO A 126 -17.82 13.13 -9.27
C PRO A 126 -18.28 12.83 -10.70
N ARG A 127 -17.89 11.67 -11.22
CA ARG A 127 -18.25 11.21 -12.56
C ARG A 127 -19.76 10.93 -12.67
N PHE A 128 -20.36 10.46 -11.59
CA PHE A 128 -21.78 10.14 -11.47
C PHE A 128 -22.37 10.77 -10.21
N GLY A 129 -23.66 11.10 -10.24
CA GLY A 129 -24.35 11.70 -9.10
C GLY A 129 -24.60 10.75 -7.92
N GLN A 130 -24.41 9.44 -8.08
CA GLN A 130 -24.59 8.43 -7.05
C GLN A 130 -23.37 7.50 -6.96
N PHE A 131 -23.14 6.97 -5.77
CA PHE A 131 -22.11 5.97 -5.51
C PHE A 131 -22.47 4.63 -6.18
N ILE A 132 -21.47 3.94 -6.70
CA ILE A 132 -21.63 2.61 -7.28
C ILE A 132 -21.48 1.59 -6.16
N ARG A 133 -22.59 0.97 -5.75
CA ARG A 133 -22.58 -0.11 -4.75
C ARG A 133 -21.96 -1.39 -5.32
N LEU A 134 -21.03 -1.99 -4.57
CA LEU A 134 -20.25 -3.16 -4.98
C LEU A 134 -20.97 -4.48 -4.68
N ASN A 135 -21.54 -4.59 -3.48
CA ASN A 135 -22.29 -5.76 -3.05
C ASN A 135 -23.69 -5.80 -3.66
N THR A 136 -24.13 -6.98 -4.11
CA THR A 136 -25.44 -7.19 -4.77
C THR A 136 -26.55 -7.63 -3.83
N ASP A 137 -26.23 -8.09 -2.63
CA ASP A 137 -27.21 -8.48 -1.60
C ASP A 137 -26.92 -7.79 -0.26
N GLN A 138 -27.80 -7.98 0.74
CA GLN A 138 -27.72 -7.39 2.09
C GLN A 138 -27.64 -8.45 3.20
N THR A 139 -27.31 -9.70 2.85
CA THR A 139 -27.25 -10.81 3.81
C THR A 139 -26.03 -10.73 4.73
N GLN A 140 -25.00 -9.98 4.31
CA GLN A 140 -23.75 -9.76 5.03
C GLN A 140 -23.57 -8.26 5.33
N ARG A 141 -22.54 -7.92 6.11
CA ARG A 141 -21.99 -6.56 6.18
C ARG A 141 -20.82 -6.47 5.21
N TYR A 142 -20.77 -5.45 4.38
CA TYR A 142 -19.73 -5.32 3.36
C TYR A 142 -18.79 -4.17 3.64
N PHE A 143 -17.50 -4.42 3.47
CA PHE A 143 -16.42 -3.46 3.67
C PHE A 143 -15.53 -3.44 2.44
N ALA A 144 -15.40 -2.30 1.78
CA ALA A 144 -14.40 -2.10 0.76
C ALA A 144 -12.99 -2.28 1.34
N ASP A 145 -12.06 -2.76 0.51
CA ASP A 145 -10.67 -2.93 0.90
C ASP A 145 -9.76 -2.06 0.03
N SER A 146 -9.69 -2.31 -1.28
CA SER A 146 -8.71 -1.66 -2.17
C SER A 146 -9.26 -1.40 -3.58
N VAL A 147 -8.63 -0.45 -4.29
CA VAL A 147 -8.96 -0.09 -5.67
C VAL A 147 -7.70 0.14 -6.51
N ALA A 148 -7.74 -0.27 -7.78
CA ALA A 148 -6.74 0.09 -8.78
C ALA A 148 -7.43 0.62 -10.04
N ILE A 149 -6.84 1.62 -10.68
CA ILE A 149 -7.27 2.16 -11.98
C ILE A 149 -6.09 2.19 -12.94
N ASN A 150 -6.28 1.77 -14.18
CA ASN A 150 -5.25 1.87 -15.22
C ASN A 150 -5.54 3.03 -16.18
N ASP A 151 -4.58 3.33 -17.04
CA ASP A 151 -4.70 4.44 -18.00
C ASP A 151 -5.76 4.20 -19.09
N SER A 152 -6.16 2.95 -19.32
CA SER A 152 -7.28 2.62 -20.19
C SER A 152 -8.65 2.87 -19.53
N GLY A 153 -8.65 3.24 -18.26
CA GLY A 153 -9.84 3.46 -17.45
C GLY A 153 -10.52 2.18 -16.99
N ASP A 154 -9.85 1.03 -16.97
CA ASP A 154 -10.35 -0.11 -16.21
C ASP A 154 -10.15 0.19 -14.72
N VAL A 155 -11.12 -0.20 -13.90
CA VAL A 155 -11.11 -0.06 -12.45
C VAL A 155 -11.34 -1.43 -11.86
N THR A 156 -10.45 -1.88 -10.97
CA THR A 156 -10.60 -3.11 -10.20
C THR A 156 -10.79 -2.74 -8.75
N VAL A 157 -11.76 -3.38 -8.09
CA VAL A 157 -12.03 -3.18 -6.67
C VAL A 157 -12.04 -4.50 -5.93
N THR A 158 -11.72 -4.44 -4.65
CA THR A 158 -11.88 -5.56 -3.71
C THR A 158 -12.72 -5.15 -2.52
N TRP A 159 -13.51 -6.08 -2.00
CA TRP A 159 -14.30 -5.88 -0.79
C TRP A 159 -14.54 -7.19 -0.07
N ARG A 160 -14.77 -7.11 1.24
CA ARG A 160 -15.12 -8.24 2.10
C ARG A 160 -16.60 -8.23 2.42
N GLY A 161 -17.17 -9.42 2.51
CA GLY A 161 -18.50 -9.66 3.06
C GLY A 161 -18.39 -10.46 4.36
N GLN A 162 -18.85 -9.88 5.46
CA GLN A 162 -18.85 -10.49 6.78
C GLN A 162 -20.25 -11.02 7.10
N SER A 163 -20.32 -12.32 7.41
CA SER A 163 -21.58 -12.95 7.82
C SER A 163 -22.12 -12.32 9.12
N ARG A 164 -23.43 -12.12 9.16
CA ARG A 164 -24.13 -11.60 10.36
C ARG A 164 -24.34 -12.67 11.44
N THR A 165 -24.31 -13.94 11.06
CA THR A 165 -24.68 -15.07 11.94
C THR A 165 -23.55 -16.07 12.13
N GLN A 166 -22.52 -16.04 11.28
CA GLN A 166 -21.39 -16.96 11.34
C GLN A 166 -20.09 -16.17 11.48
N TYR A 167 -19.09 -16.80 12.11
CA TYR A 167 -17.73 -16.27 12.14
C TYR A 167 -17.04 -16.55 10.81
N LYS A 168 -17.52 -15.90 9.74
CA LYS A 168 -17.09 -16.08 8.36
C LYS A 168 -16.98 -14.73 7.65
N VAL A 169 -15.85 -14.51 7.01
CA VAL A 169 -15.64 -13.41 6.07
C VAL A 169 -15.37 -14.03 4.69
N GLU A 170 -15.81 -13.38 3.62
CA GLU A 170 -15.54 -13.78 2.25
C GLU A 170 -14.96 -12.58 1.50
N LEU A 171 -14.05 -12.83 0.54
CA LEU A 171 -13.38 -11.79 -0.21
C LEU A 171 -13.81 -11.82 -1.68
N TYR A 172 -14.13 -10.64 -2.21
CA TYR A 172 -14.69 -10.46 -3.54
C TYR A 172 -13.88 -9.46 -4.35
N THR A 173 -13.95 -9.60 -5.67
CA THR A 173 -13.46 -8.62 -6.63
C THR A 173 -14.44 -8.42 -7.77
N ARG A 174 -14.34 -7.26 -8.43
CA ARG A 174 -15.08 -6.94 -9.65
C ARG A 174 -14.33 -5.88 -10.43
N GLN A 175 -14.53 -5.89 -11.75
CA GLN A 175 -14.05 -4.83 -12.62
C GLN A 175 -15.19 -4.03 -13.25
N LEU A 176 -14.96 -2.74 -13.38
CA LEU A 176 -15.80 -1.78 -14.10
C LEU A 176 -14.91 -0.89 -14.97
N GLN A 177 -15.50 -0.27 -15.98
CA GLN A 177 -14.86 0.77 -16.76
C GLN A 177 -15.11 2.13 -16.09
N PHE A 178 -14.22 3.10 -16.28
CA PHE A 178 -14.36 4.46 -15.81
C PHE A 178 -15.59 5.17 -16.40
N ALA A 179 -16.06 4.68 -17.55
CA ALA A 179 -17.32 5.07 -18.16
C ALA A 179 -18.58 4.59 -17.40
N GLY A 180 -18.44 3.77 -16.36
CA GLY A 180 -19.51 3.39 -15.43
C GLY A 180 -20.19 2.05 -15.69
N TYR A 181 -19.75 1.28 -16.68
CA TYR A 181 -20.31 -0.05 -16.95
C TYR A 181 -19.44 -1.17 -16.36
N TRP A 182 -20.10 -2.24 -15.92
CA TRP A 182 -19.44 -3.42 -15.37
C TRP A 182 -18.77 -4.23 -16.48
N ILE A 183 -17.52 -4.63 -16.26
CA ILE A 183 -16.78 -5.55 -17.13
C ILE A 183 -17.05 -7.00 -16.68
N SER A 184 -17.22 -7.21 -15.38
CA SER A 184 -17.46 -8.53 -14.80
C SER A 184 -18.64 -8.54 -13.83
N ASN A 185 -19.13 -9.73 -13.52
CA ASN A 185 -19.91 -9.97 -12.29
C ASN A 185 -18.98 -10.00 -11.07
N PRO A 186 -19.51 -9.89 -9.83
CA PRO A 186 -18.74 -10.16 -8.63
C PRO A 186 -18.13 -11.57 -8.65
N VAL A 187 -16.84 -11.67 -8.35
CA VAL A 187 -16.11 -12.94 -8.28
C VAL A 187 -15.60 -13.14 -6.86
N LYS A 188 -15.87 -14.31 -6.27
CA LYS A 188 -15.21 -14.73 -5.02
C LYS A 188 -13.73 -15.02 -5.29
N ILE A 189 -12.85 -14.30 -4.60
CA ILE A 189 -11.39 -14.43 -4.80
C ILE A 189 -10.91 -15.77 -4.29
N ALA A 190 -11.32 -16.12 -3.08
CA ALA A 190 -10.94 -17.36 -2.44
C ALA A 190 -12.11 -18.35 -2.47
N ASN A 191 -11.92 -19.44 -3.21
CA ASN A 191 -12.69 -20.67 -3.06
C ASN A 191 -11.77 -21.65 -2.34
N ASP A 192 -12.07 -21.90 -1.08
CA ASP A 192 -11.13 -22.55 -0.16
C ASP A 192 -11.10 -24.08 -0.31
N PRO A 193 -9.92 -24.73 -0.20
CA PRO A 193 -9.80 -26.02 0.46
C PRO A 193 -9.62 -25.89 2.00
N TYR A 194 -9.54 -24.67 2.58
CA TYR A 194 -9.43 -24.44 4.03
C TYR A 194 -10.78 -24.01 4.65
N PRO A 195 -11.69 -24.96 4.94
CA PRO A 195 -12.93 -24.63 5.64
C PRO A 195 -12.62 -23.93 6.97
N GLY A 196 -13.06 -22.68 7.11
CA GLY A 196 -12.88 -21.87 8.33
C GLY A 196 -11.86 -20.72 8.25
N ALA A 197 -11.29 -20.43 7.07
CA ALA A 197 -10.43 -19.24 6.91
C ALA A 197 -11.20 -17.93 7.11
N ILE A 198 -10.56 -16.94 7.73
CA ILE A 198 -11.13 -15.61 7.96
C ILE A 198 -10.26 -14.55 7.29
N TYR A 199 -10.77 -13.95 6.24
CA TYR A 199 -10.08 -12.93 5.45
C TYR A 199 -10.09 -11.59 6.20
N GLN A 200 -8.92 -10.96 6.32
CA GLN A 200 -8.74 -9.78 7.16
C GLN A 200 -8.59 -8.49 6.36
N SER A 201 -7.81 -8.53 5.28
CA SER A 201 -7.59 -7.40 4.37
C SER A 201 -7.14 -7.90 3.01
N SER A 202 -7.31 -7.08 1.99
CA SER A 202 -6.82 -7.32 0.65
C SER A 202 -6.25 -6.05 0.03
N ASP A 203 -5.39 -6.24 -0.97
CA ASP A 203 -4.83 -5.17 -1.78
C ASP A 203 -4.77 -5.62 -3.23
N VAL A 204 -4.95 -4.68 -4.18
CA VAL A 204 -4.99 -4.97 -5.61
C VAL A 204 -4.05 -4.08 -6.40
N ALA A 205 -3.30 -4.69 -7.31
CA ALA A 205 -2.52 -3.98 -8.33
C ALA A 205 -2.91 -4.44 -9.72
N MET A 206 -2.88 -3.53 -10.68
CA MET A 206 -3.36 -3.76 -12.04
C MET A 206 -2.35 -3.29 -13.09
N GLN A 207 -2.18 -4.11 -14.12
CA GLN A 207 -1.36 -3.81 -15.29
C GLN A 207 -2.15 -2.94 -16.29
N ALA A 208 -1.44 -2.26 -17.20
CA ALA A 208 -2.04 -1.43 -18.24
C ALA A 208 -3.05 -2.16 -19.17
N ASN A 209 -2.92 -3.49 -19.32
CA ASN A 209 -3.84 -4.31 -20.11
C ASN A 209 -5.11 -4.76 -19.35
N GLY A 210 -5.23 -4.41 -18.06
CA GLY A 210 -6.37 -4.75 -17.20
C GLY A 210 -6.25 -6.11 -16.50
N ASP A 211 -5.17 -6.87 -16.71
CA ASP A 211 -4.83 -8.00 -15.85
C ASP A 211 -4.40 -7.48 -14.47
N PHE A 212 -4.70 -8.23 -13.42
CA PHE A 212 -4.48 -7.75 -12.05
C PHE A 212 -4.11 -8.88 -11.10
N VAL A 213 -3.46 -8.51 -10.00
CA VAL A 213 -3.06 -9.40 -8.92
C VAL A 213 -3.67 -8.89 -7.63
N ILE A 214 -4.22 -9.80 -6.84
CA ILE A 214 -4.76 -9.51 -5.52
C ILE A 214 -3.94 -10.27 -4.50
N ALA A 215 -3.45 -9.56 -3.48
CA ALA A 215 -2.89 -10.14 -2.28
C ALA A 215 -3.87 -9.99 -1.11
N TRP A 216 -3.91 -10.96 -0.20
CA TRP A 216 -4.72 -10.85 1.01
C TRP A 216 -4.10 -11.59 2.20
N THR A 217 -4.54 -11.21 3.40
CA THR A 217 -4.29 -11.98 4.62
C THR A 217 -5.53 -12.76 5.05
N ALA A 218 -5.31 -13.98 5.54
CA ALA A 218 -6.35 -14.80 6.13
C ALA A 218 -5.86 -15.53 7.38
N LEU A 219 -6.70 -15.56 8.42
CA LEU A 219 -6.52 -16.40 9.60
C LEU A 219 -6.88 -17.84 9.23
N VAL A 220 -5.89 -18.74 9.26
CA VAL A 220 -6.05 -20.17 8.96
C VAL A 220 -5.41 -20.96 10.09
N ASN A 221 -6.17 -21.85 10.75
CA ASN A 221 -5.72 -22.65 11.89
C ASN A 221 -5.04 -21.79 12.99
N ASN A 222 -5.69 -20.69 13.39
CA ASN A 222 -5.19 -19.71 14.37
C ASN A 222 -3.89 -19.01 13.98
N LYS A 223 -3.50 -19.04 12.71
CA LYS A 223 -2.33 -18.32 12.21
C LYS A 223 -2.70 -17.46 11.01
N VAL A 224 -2.35 -16.18 11.06
CA VAL A 224 -2.53 -15.31 9.91
C VAL A 224 -1.46 -15.62 8.86
N ARG A 225 -1.91 -15.69 7.60
CA ARG A 225 -1.16 -16.12 6.42
C ARG A 225 -1.44 -15.18 5.26
N ALA A 226 -0.43 -14.92 4.45
CA ALA A 226 -0.57 -14.09 3.25
C ALA A 226 -0.60 -14.94 1.97
N TYR A 227 -1.53 -14.59 1.09
CA TYR A 227 -1.82 -15.28 -0.16
C TYR A 227 -1.90 -14.28 -1.30
N LYS A 228 -1.85 -14.81 -2.53
CA LYS A 228 -2.09 -14.05 -3.75
C LYS A 228 -2.89 -14.87 -4.76
N LYS A 229 -3.50 -14.18 -5.72
CA LYS A 229 -4.17 -14.76 -6.88
C LYS A 229 -4.10 -13.80 -8.06
N ASP A 230 -3.95 -14.36 -9.26
CA ASP A 230 -3.78 -13.59 -10.48
C ASP A 230 -5.06 -13.73 -11.34
N PHE A 231 -5.48 -12.63 -11.95
CA PHE A 231 -6.69 -12.54 -12.75
C PHE A 231 -6.41 -11.93 -14.12
N TYR A 232 -7.19 -12.36 -15.11
CA TYR A 232 -7.30 -11.65 -16.38
C TYR A 232 -8.23 -10.45 -16.24
N ARG A 233 -8.11 -9.48 -17.14
CA ARG A 233 -9.19 -8.49 -17.38
C ARG A 233 -10.54 -9.21 -17.53
N GLY A 234 -11.58 -8.69 -16.87
CA GLY A 234 -12.89 -9.33 -16.71
C GLY A 234 -13.00 -10.24 -15.47
N ALA A 235 -12.01 -10.22 -14.57
CA ALA A 235 -11.97 -10.99 -13.32
C ALA A 235 -12.04 -12.53 -13.50
N ALA A 236 -11.71 -13.04 -14.69
CA ALA A 236 -11.51 -14.46 -14.88
C ALA A 236 -10.21 -14.90 -14.17
N VAL A 237 -10.25 -16.05 -13.47
CA VAL A 237 -9.07 -16.57 -12.77
C VAL A 237 -7.99 -16.92 -13.78
N LYS A 238 -6.84 -16.24 -13.69
CA LYS A 238 -5.65 -16.52 -14.49
C LYS A 238 -4.79 -17.58 -13.82
N ARG A 239 -4.62 -17.48 -12.50
CA ARG A 239 -3.89 -18.46 -11.67
C ARG A 239 -4.59 -18.63 -10.33
N ASN A 240 -4.56 -19.86 -9.81
CA ASN A 240 -5.14 -20.16 -8.50
C ASN A 240 -4.31 -19.58 -7.36
N SER A 241 -4.91 -19.57 -6.18
CA SER A 241 -4.32 -19.00 -4.98
C SER A 241 -3.04 -19.71 -4.56
N THR A 242 -2.01 -18.95 -4.20
CA THR A 242 -0.74 -19.46 -3.64
C THR A 242 -0.32 -18.64 -2.43
N LYS A 243 0.41 -19.25 -1.48
CA LYS A 243 1.04 -18.50 -0.37
C LYS A 243 2.15 -17.60 -0.90
N VAL A 244 2.36 -16.45 -0.25
CA VAL A 244 3.43 -15.52 -0.66
C VAL A 244 4.82 -15.93 -0.14
N TYR A 245 4.87 -16.83 0.84
CA TYR A 245 6.08 -17.43 1.41
C TYR A 245 5.84 -18.91 1.75
N ASP A 246 6.93 -19.70 1.86
CA ASP A 246 6.87 -21.17 1.98
C ASP A 246 7.22 -21.70 3.39
N THR A 247 7.42 -20.82 4.37
CA THR A 247 7.84 -21.22 5.72
C THR A 247 6.65 -21.45 6.67
N SER A 248 6.67 -22.58 7.38
CA SER A 248 5.60 -22.99 8.31
C SER A 248 5.70 -22.36 9.71
N SER A 249 6.89 -21.86 10.08
CA SER A 249 7.21 -21.30 11.41
C SER A 249 6.91 -19.81 11.56
N VAL A 250 6.38 -19.15 10.53
CA VAL A 250 6.24 -17.69 10.52
C VAL A 250 4.80 -17.27 10.80
N TYR A 251 4.62 -16.14 11.50
CA TYR A 251 3.33 -15.44 11.60
C TYR A 251 3.40 -14.17 10.75
N VAL A 252 2.44 -14.01 9.84
CA VAL A 252 2.19 -12.72 9.19
C VAL A 252 1.03 -12.09 9.91
N GLN A 253 1.01 -10.77 10.05
CA GLN A 253 -0.15 -10.06 10.56
C GLN A 253 -0.25 -8.75 9.79
N GLY A 254 -1.46 -8.20 9.65
CA GLY A 254 -1.69 -6.84 9.14
C GLY A 254 -2.00 -6.79 7.65
N THR A 255 -1.66 -5.67 7.04
CA THR A 255 -1.84 -5.45 5.60
C THR A 255 -0.74 -6.16 4.81
N VAL A 256 -1.16 -6.78 3.72
CA VAL A 256 -0.27 -7.09 2.61
C VAL A 256 -0.41 -5.97 1.61
N ASN A 257 0.69 -5.60 0.97
CA ASN A 257 0.69 -4.63 -0.10
C ASN A 257 1.20 -5.30 -1.38
N VAL A 258 0.48 -5.14 -2.48
CA VAL A 258 0.87 -5.61 -3.81
C VAL A 258 1.04 -4.40 -4.71
N THR A 259 2.17 -4.34 -5.40
CA THR A 259 2.45 -3.29 -6.37
C THR A 259 2.95 -3.92 -7.67
N GLN A 260 2.36 -3.53 -8.79
CA GLN A 260 2.59 -4.14 -10.09
C GLN A 260 3.12 -3.10 -11.08
N HIS A 261 4.16 -3.50 -11.80
CA HIS A 261 4.76 -2.68 -12.84
C HIS A 261 3.78 -2.52 -14.01
N PRO A 262 3.42 -1.29 -14.41
CA PRO A 262 2.34 -1.04 -15.35
C PRO A 262 2.61 -1.63 -16.75
N SER A 263 3.86 -1.63 -17.20
CA SER A 263 4.25 -2.11 -18.53
C SER A 263 4.51 -3.61 -18.61
N ASN A 264 5.41 -4.16 -17.77
CA ASN A 264 5.85 -5.55 -17.89
C ASN A 264 5.03 -6.54 -17.02
N GLY A 265 4.27 -6.06 -16.04
CA GLY A 265 3.40 -6.89 -15.19
C GLY A 265 4.12 -7.69 -14.10
N ASP A 266 5.44 -7.53 -13.93
CA ASP A 266 6.14 -7.99 -12.73
C ASP A 266 5.59 -7.25 -11.50
N TYR A 267 5.63 -7.88 -10.34
CA TYR A 267 5.07 -7.30 -9.13
C TYR A 267 5.85 -7.69 -7.88
N TYR A 268 5.75 -6.85 -6.87
CA TYR A 268 6.18 -7.15 -5.52
C TYR A 268 4.99 -7.32 -4.61
N ILE A 269 5.13 -8.21 -3.63
CA ILE A 269 4.24 -8.25 -2.47
C ILE A 269 5.08 -7.98 -1.24
N ALA A 270 4.68 -7.01 -0.43
CA ALA A 270 5.27 -6.67 0.86
C ALA A 270 4.33 -7.03 2.03
N TRP A 271 4.89 -7.44 3.16
CA TRP A 271 4.11 -7.83 4.35
C TRP A 271 4.90 -7.70 5.65
N SER A 272 4.15 -7.53 6.76
CA SER A 272 4.70 -7.56 8.12
C SER A 272 4.78 -9.00 8.63
N GLN A 273 5.93 -9.37 9.17
CA GLN A 273 6.27 -10.73 9.55
C GLN A 273 6.85 -10.79 10.97
N LEU A 274 6.23 -11.58 11.83
CA LEU A 274 6.74 -11.91 13.16
C LEU A 274 7.61 -13.17 13.09
N ASN A 275 8.85 -13.07 13.58
CA ASN A 275 9.76 -14.21 13.67
C ASN A 275 9.54 -15.00 14.98
N THR A 276 9.48 -16.33 14.93
CA THR A 276 9.40 -17.17 16.14
C THR A 276 10.80 -17.50 16.66
N GLY A 277 11.04 -17.30 17.97
CA GLY A 277 12.20 -17.88 18.65
C GLY A 277 13.23 -16.92 19.27
N TYR A 278 12.88 -15.67 19.55
CA TYR A 278 13.78 -14.73 20.23
C TYR A 278 13.09 -14.09 21.45
N GLY A 279 13.87 -13.81 22.52
CA GLY A 279 13.45 -13.44 23.89
C GLY A 279 12.66 -12.14 24.04
N SER A 280 13.01 -11.25 24.98
CA SER A 280 12.25 -10.03 25.33
C SER A 280 12.66 -8.77 24.53
N GLY A 281 12.51 -8.76 23.19
CA GLY A 281 12.61 -7.55 22.36
C GLY A 281 12.57 -7.78 20.84
N ASN A 282 12.06 -6.78 20.09
CA ASN A 282 12.07 -6.53 18.63
C ASN A 282 11.87 -7.74 17.67
N TYR A 283 10.64 -7.91 17.15
CA TYR A 283 10.22 -9.16 16.50
C TYR A 283 9.69 -9.01 15.07
N TRP A 284 9.26 -7.80 14.68
CA TRP A 284 8.57 -7.58 13.42
C TRP A 284 9.53 -7.16 12.32
N ARG A 285 9.44 -7.89 11.21
CA ARG A 285 10.15 -7.63 9.96
C ARG A 285 9.18 -7.15 8.90
N VAL A 286 9.64 -6.24 8.06
CA VAL A 286 9.04 -5.87 6.79
C VAL A 286 9.70 -6.75 5.75
N MET A 287 8.92 -7.57 5.08
CA MET A 287 9.41 -8.52 4.08
C MET A 287 8.82 -8.16 2.72
N ALA A 288 9.55 -8.44 1.65
CA ALA A 288 9.05 -8.33 0.29
C ALA A 288 9.51 -9.52 -0.58
N ARG A 289 8.73 -9.82 -1.62
CA ARG A 289 9.09 -10.84 -2.61
C ARG A 289 8.70 -10.41 -4.02
N LYS A 290 9.62 -10.57 -4.97
CA LYS A 290 9.38 -10.33 -6.39
C LYS A 290 8.70 -11.52 -7.04
N TYR A 291 7.77 -11.22 -7.93
CA TYR A 291 7.15 -12.15 -8.86
C TYR A 291 7.26 -11.62 -10.28
N ARG A 292 7.39 -12.55 -11.22
CA ARG A 292 7.23 -12.24 -12.64
C ARG A 292 5.76 -12.09 -12.98
N ALA A 293 5.43 -11.44 -14.10
CA ALA A 293 4.08 -11.44 -14.68
C ALA A 293 3.49 -12.87 -14.91
N SER A 294 4.38 -13.87 -15.04
CA SER A 294 4.01 -15.29 -15.09
C SER A 294 3.52 -15.87 -13.75
N GLY A 295 3.54 -15.09 -12.67
CA GLY A 295 3.17 -15.51 -11.31
C GLY A 295 4.27 -16.27 -10.57
N SER A 296 5.38 -16.64 -11.23
CA SER A 296 6.52 -17.31 -10.58
C SER A 296 7.30 -16.32 -9.73
N SER A 297 7.65 -16.68 -8.50
CA SER A 297 8.59 -15.88 -7.70
C SER A 297 9.99 -15.89 -8.31
N THR A 298 10.71 -14.78 -8.21
CA THR A 298 12.10 -14.67 -8.65
C THR A 298 12.96 -14.05 -7.55
N GLY A 299 14.19 -14.54 -7.37
CA GLY A 299 15.06 -14.11 -6.26
C GLY A 299 14.66 -14.67 -4.89
N GLY A 300 15.41 -14.28 -3.86
CA GLY A 300 15.13 -14.61 -2.47
C GLY A 300 14.08 -13.68 -1.83
N LEU A 301 13.73 -13.97 -0.56
CA LEU A 301 12.98 -13.02 0.26
C LEU A 301 13.86 -11.80 0.57
N ILE A 302 13.28 -10.61 0.46
CA ILE A 302 13.92 -9.35 0.85
C ILE A 302 13.44 -9.01 2.25
N GLN A 303 14.35 -8.91 3.21
CA GLN A 303 14.06 -8.22 4.47
C GLN A 303 14.35 -6.74 4.29
N VAL A 304 13.33 -5.91 4.47
CA VAL A 304 13.40 -4.48 4.18
C VAL A 304 14.01 -3.72 5.36
N ASN A 305 13.45 -3.91 6.56
CA ASN A 305 13.98 -3.27 7.76
C ASN A 305 15.20 -4.02 8.32
N GLU A 306 16.27 -3.30 8.59
CA GLU A 306 17.47 -3.84 9.23
C GLU A 306 17.25 -4.04 10.74
N THR A 307 16.66 -3.04 11.40
CA THR A 307 16.25 -3.12 12.79
C THR A 307 14.80 -3.61 12.88
N THR A 308 14.58 -4.72 13.59
CA THR A 308 13.24 -5.24 13.85
C THR A 308 12.42 -4.28 14.71
N SER A 309 11.15 -4.11 14.38
CA SER A 309 10.22 -3.28 15.16
C SER A 309 9.68 -4.07 16.34
N MET A 310 9.47 -3.40 17.48
CA MET A 310 8.84 -4.04 18.65
C MET A 310 7.39 -4.44 18.36
N TRP A 311 6.70 -3.59 17.63
CA TRP A 311 5.31 -3.75 17.24
C TRP A 311 5.17 -3.84 15.73
N GLN A 312 4.00 -4.30 15.31
CA GLN A 312 3.68 -4.51 13.91
C GLN A 312 3.83 -3.21 13.09
N PRO A 313 4.66 -3.19 12.04
CA PRO A 313 4.79 -2.04 11.16
C PRO A 313 3.58 -1.92 10.23
N ASN A 314 3.15 -0.69 9.94
CA ASN A 314 2.38 -0.37 8.75
C ASN A 314 3.34 -0.29 7.56
N ILE A 315 2.93 -0.73 6.38
CA ILE A 315 3.79 -0.80 5.19
C ILE A 315 3.02 -0.29 3.98
N ASP A 316 3.73 0.39 3.10
CA ASP A 316 3.31 0.63 1.72
C ASP A 316 4.49 0.41 0.77
N ALA A 317 4.21 -0.02 -0.46
CA ALA A 317 5.23 -0.28 -1.46
C ALA A 317 4.80 0.17 -2.86
N LEU A 318 5.78 0.65 -3.62
CA LEU A 318 5.62 1.16 -4.97
C LEU A 318 6.67 0.50 -5.87
N PHE A 319 6.26 -0.01 -7.03
CA PHE A 319 7.15 -0.64 -7.99
C PHE A 319 6.93 -0.12 -9.41
N ASP A 320 7.99 0.44 -9.98
CA ASP A 320 8.03 0.99 -11.33
C ASP A 320 9.44 0.81 -11.95
N ASP A 321 9.70 1.53 -13.05
CA ASP A 321 10.96 1.44 -13.79
C ASP A 321 12.18 1.90 -12.94
N ALA A 322 11.97 2.76 -11.93
CA ALA A 322 13.03 3.20 -11.03
C ALA A 322 13.37 2.15 -9.96
N GLY A 323 12.51 1.15 -9.78
CA GLY A 323 12.69 0.04 -8.86
C GLY A 323 11.59 -0.06 -7.81
N LEU A 324 11.88 -0.79 -6.74
CA LEU A 324 10.97 -0.98 -5.61
C LEU A 324 11.30 0.05 -4.53
N PHE A 325 10.31 0.82 -4.12
CA PHE A 325 10.37 1.70 -2.95
C PHE A 325 9.44 1.12 -1.88
N VAL A 326 9.95 0.94 -0.65
CA VAL A 326 9.14 0.44 0.47
C VAL A 326 9.24 1.43 1.62
N ALA A 327 8.08 1.85 2.13
CA ALA A 327 7.98 2.66 3.33
C ALA A 327 7.30 1.87 4.45
N TRP A 328 7.70 2.12 5.69
CA TRP A 328 7.11 1.48 6.85
C TRP A 328 7.16 2.35 8.10
N SER A 329 6.25 2.12 9.05
CA SER A 329 6.38 2.66 10.41
C SER A 329 7.14 1.67 11.30
N ALA A 330 8.03 2.13 12.19
CA ALA A 330 8.76 1.25 13.10
C ALA A 330 8.81 1.81 14.52
N TYR A 331 8.54 0.96 15.50
CA TYR A 331 8.71 1.25 16.91
C TYR A 331 10.10 0.77 17.35
N ILE A 332 11.04 1.71 17.49
CA ILE A 332 12.45 1.42 17.80
C ILE A 332 12.89 2.04 19.13
N ASN A 333 12.45 3.27 19.43
CA ASN A 333 12.94 4.05 20.59
C ASN A 333 11.82 4.62 21.47
N SER A 334 10.77 3.83 21.75
CA SER A 334 9.57 4.19 22.56
C SER A 334 8.44 4.88 21.81
N ASP A 335 8.69 5.38 20.60
CA ASP A 335 7.69 5.92 19.69
C ASP A 335 7.82 5.27 18.31
N TYR A 336 6.76 5.40 17.49
CA TYR A 336 6.81 5.07 16.07
C TYR A 336 7.36 6.24 15.25
N ASP A 337 8.27 5.94 14.34
CA ASP A 337 8.68 6.83 13.25
C ASP A 337 8.43 6.14 11.91
N VAL A 338 8.44 6.92 10.83
CA VAL A 338 8.25 6.41 9.46
C VAL A 338 9.57 6.42 8.69
N TYR A 339 9.86 5.32 7.99
CA TYR A 339 11.11 5.07 7.29
C TYR A 339 10.84 4.58 5.88
N ALA A 340 11.85 4.69 5.01
CA ALA A 340 11.84 4.07 3.69
C ALA A 340 13.20 3.55 3.25
N LYS A 341 13.16 2.71 2.22
CA LYS A 341 14.32 2.18 1.51
C LYS A 341 13.97 1.83 0.07
N SER A 342 14.88 2.13 -0.85
CA SER A 342 14.74 1.79 -2.26
C SER A 342 15.64 0.64 -2.69
N TYR A 343 15.18 -0.06 -3.72
CA TYR A 343 15.81 -1.22 -4.31
C TYR A 343 15.76 -1.09 -5.82
N THR A 344 16.76 -1.63 -6.50
CA THR A 344 16.73 -1.86 -7.95
C THR A 344 15.49 -2.70 -8.35
N PRO A 345 15.08 -2.70 -9.63
CA PRO A 345 13.96 -3.53 -10.08
C PRO A 345 14.14 -5.04 -9.86
N GLN A 346 15.37 -5.50 -9.62
CA GLN A 346 15.71 -6.89 -9.33
C GLN A 346 15.75 -7.19 -7.82
N GLY A 347 15.60 -6.19 -6.96
CA GLY A 347 15.55 -6.34 -5.51
C GLY A 347 16.89 -6.18 -4.78
N SER A 348 17.95 -5.76 -5.48
CA SER A 348 19.20 -5.34 -4.83
C SER A 348 19.02 -3.96 -4.17
N ILE A 349 19.61 -3.75 -3.00
CA ILE A 349 19.54 -2.48 -2.25
C ILE A 349 20.06 -1.33 -3.13
N LYS A 350 19.31 -0.22 -3.19
CA LYS A 350 19.67 1.01 -3.91
C LYS A 350 20.00 2.16 -2.95
N SER A 351 19.25 2.29 -1.84
CA SER A 351 19.45 3.34 -0.82
C SER A 351 19.78 2.81 0.57
N ALA A 352 20.24 3.69 1.45
CA ALA A 352 20.23 3.45 2.90
C ALA A 352 18.79 3.50 3.43
N THR A 353 18.59 3.06 4.68
CA THR A 353 17.32 3.30 5.39
C THR A 353 17.23 4.78 5.76
N THR A 354 16.20 5.47 5.33
CA THR A 354 15.98 6.91 5.57
C THR A 354 14.73 7.11 6.41
N GLN A 355 14.82 7.88 7.49
CA GLN A 355 13.65 8.36 8.24
C GLN A 355 12.96 9.48 7.45
N LEU A 356 11.64 9.42 7.31
CA LEU A 356 10.85 10.32 6.48
C LEU A 356 10.29 11.51 7.25
N ASN A 357 9.90 11.33 8.51
CA ASN A 357 9.35 12.38 9.36
C ASN A 357 10.46 13.18 10.03
N ARG A 358 10.28 14.51 10.14
CA ARG A 358 11.14 15.38 10.97
C ARG A 358 10.63 15.51 12.40
N TYR A 359 9.32 15.48 12.58
CA TYR A 359 8.73 15.49 13.91
C TYR A 359 8.78 14.10 14.52
N THR A 360 9.52 13.94 15.61
CA THR A 360 9.81 12.64 16.26
C THR A 360 9.23 12.52 17.67
N SER A 361 8.37 13.47 18.07
CA SER A 361 7.68 13.37 19.37
C SER A 361 6.42 12.54 19.18
N SER A 362 6.14 11.61 20.10
CA SER A 362 4.99 10.69 19.96
C SER A 362 5.01 9.92 18.63
N ASN A 363 3.90 9.25 18.28
CA ASN A 363 3.86 8.29 17.18
C ASN A 363 3.59 8.91 15.81
N GLN A 364 4.37 8.48 14.82
CA GLN A 364 4.13 8.63 13.39
C GLN A 364 3.87 7.25 12.75
N ASP A 365 2.64 7.02 12.26
CA ASP A 365 2.19 5.71 11.76
C ASP A 365 1.35 5.81 10.47
N PHE A 366 0.96 4.66 9.90
CA PHE A 366 0.18 4.55 8.65
C PHE A 366 0.79 5.27 7.44
N VAL A 367 2.09 5.08 7.21
CA VAL A 367 2.78 5.65 6.04
C VAL A 367 2.20 5.11 4.72
N GLN A 368 2.10 5.98 3.73
CA GLN A 368 1.76 5.69 2.34
C GLN A 368 2.73 6.44 1.43
N ILE A 369 2.91 5.95 0.20
CA ILE A 369 3.83 6.50 -0.79
C ILE A 369 3.20 6.57 -2.18
N THR A 370 3.56 7.58 -2.96
CA THR A 370 3.21 7.66 -4.37
C THR A 370 4.27 8.38 -5.20
N ARG A 371 4.35 8.07 -6.50
CA ARG A 371 5.28 8.71 -7.44
C ARG A 371 4.61 9.94 -8.05
N LEU A 372 5.22 11.11 -7.87
CA LEU A 372 4.74 12.36 -8.50
C LEU A 372 5.26 12.52 -9.94
N GLY A 373 6.30 11.77 -10.31
CA GLY A 373 6.87 11.76 -11.67
C GLY A 373 8.39 11.74 -11.64
N GLY A 374 9.00 11.06 -12.61
CA GLY A 374 10.46 10.87 -12.64
C GLY A 374 10.97 10.30 -11.31
N ASN A 375 11.85 11.05 -10.64
CA ASN A 375 12.45 10.66 -9.37
C ASN A 375 11.74 11.25 -8.14
N GLN A 376 10.65 11.99 -8.33
CA GLN A 376 9.90 12.62 -7.24
C GLN A 376 8.86 11.67 -6.66
N LEU A 377 8.84 11.55 -5.34
CA LEU A 377 7.80 10.85 -4.59
C LEU A 377 7.19 11.76 -3.54
N MET A 378 6.06 11.33 -2.99
CA MET A 378 5.49 11.86 -1.76
C MET A 378 5.25 10.71 -0.80
N ALA A 379 5.57 10.93 0.48
CA ALA A 379 5.08 10.11 1.57
C ALA A 379 4.02 10.86 2.37
N THR A 380 3.04 10.12 2.90
CA THR A 380 2.02 10.66 3.80
C THR A 380 1.84 9.75 5.00
N TRP A 381 1.63 10.29 6.20
CA TRP A 381 1.46 9.50 7.43
C TRP A 381 0.54 10.21 8.42
N VAL A 382 0.16 9.52 9.48
CA VAL A 382 -0.51 10.08 10.65
C VAL A 382 0.55 10.46 11.68
N SER A 383 0.47 11.67 12.24
CA SER A 383 1.37 12.16 13.27
C SER A 383 0.59 12.55 14.51
N ASN A 384 1.00 12.04 15.69
CA ASN A 384 0.35 12.33 16.96
C ASN A 384 0.99 13.55 17.64
N GLY A 385 0.19 14.57 17.93
CA GLY A 385 0.55 15.77 18.69
C GLY A 385 1.17 16.89 17.88
N GLN A 386 1.53 16.65 16.61
CA GLN A 386 2.21 17.64 15.77
C GLN A 386 1.30 18.81 15.38
N ASP A 387 0.00 18.57 15.22
CA ASP A 387 -0.99 19.59 14.84
C ASP A 387 -1.61 20.33 16.04
N GLY A 388 -1.19 20.00 17.26
CA GLY A 388 -1.62 20.62 18.51
C GLY A 388 -2.93 20.06 19.09
N ASP A 389 -3.64 19.16 18.41
CA ASP A 389 -4.84 18.51 18.95
C ASP A 389 -5.01 17.09 18.40
N GLY A 390 -4.32 16.14 19.03
CA GLY A 390 -4.51 14.73 18.71
C GLY A 390 -3.69 14.26 17.51
N ARG A 391 -4.34 13.59 16.55
CA ARG A 391 -3.67 12.97 15.39
C ARG A 391 -3.96 13.78 14.13
N GLY A 392 -2.93 14.27 13.46
CA GLY A 392 -3.03 14.93 12.16
C GLY A 392 -2.45 14.09 11.03
N VAL A 393 -2.79 14.41 9.78
CA VAL A 393 -2.21 13.79 8.58
C VAL A 393 -1.15 14.72 8.02
N TYR A 394 0.05 14.20 7.80
CA TYR A 394 1.19 14.95 7.28
C TYR A 394 1.71 14.33 5.99
N ARG A 395 2.42 15.13 5.19
CA ARG A 395 3.11 14.70 3.98
C ARG A 395 4.52 15.26 3.90
N GLN A 396 5.36 14.60 3.10
CA GLN A 396 6.72 15.01 2.79
C GLN A 396 7.06 14.66 1.34
N GLY A 397 7.61 15.64 0.61
CA GLY A 397 8.19 15.39 -0.71
C GLY A 397 9.53 14.67 -0.59
N LEU A 398 9.80 13.73 -1.49
CA LEU A 398 11.01 12.90 -1.53
C LEU A 398 11.63 12.88 -2.93
N GLN A 399 12.92 12.63 -3.00
CA GLN A 399 13.66 12.32 -4.23
C GLN A 399 14.47 11.03 -4.06
N ASP A 400 14.42 10.12 -5.04
CA ASP A 400 15.13 8.82 -5.05
C ASP A 400 15.84 8.53 -6.38
#